data_AF-A0AAU5DBZ7-F1
#
_entry.id   AF-A0AAU5DBZ7-F1
#
_cell.length_a   1.000
_cell.length_b   1.000
_cell.length_c   1.000
_cell.angle_alpha   90.00
_cell.angle_beta   90.00
_cell.angle_gamma   90.00
#
_symmetry.space_group_name_H-M   'P 1'
#
loop_
_entity.id
_entity.type
_entity.pdbx_description
1 polymer ?
#
loop_
_entity_poly.entity_id
_entity_poly.type
_entity_poly.pdbx_seq_one_letter_code
_entity_poly.pdbx_strand_id
1 'polypeptide(L)'
;MNTDTHAKALVPTTAALSHPGLIRIVSDIDDNGALERHLLSRTLTGLSRWQLRQASAVGRALGLLKASTDGGIPSLVLTPAGEALAEVYDTAARWARTHHHPSDVSDFVTRVQATLTLLGSTTAGSNGHVLEFDFESLHGPRTVLASWVRDHGATLIAQLTGVSQDEMELAA
;
A
#
# COMPACT_ATOMS: atom_id res chain seq x y z
N MET A 1 -0.09 -8.73 -23.66
CA MET A 1 -0.86 -8.05 -22.59
C MET A 1 -0.18 -6.73 -22.29
N ASN A 2 -0.90 -5.62 -22.46
CA ASN A 2 -0.35 -4.28 -22.68
C ASN A 2 0.28 -3.66 -21.42
N THR A 3 1.53 -3.22 -21.53
CA THR A 3 2.24 -2.39 -20.54
C THR A 3 1.49 -1.09 -20.19
N ASP A 4 0.68 -0.56 -21.12
CA ASP A 4 -0.18 0.62 -20.92
C ASP A 4 -1.32 0.39 -19.91
N THR A 5 -1.87 -0.83 -19.83
CA THR A 5 -2.95 -1.13 -18.89
C THR A 5 -2.44 -1.14 -17.45
N HIS A 6 -1.22 -1.64 -17.23
CA HIS A 6 -0.57 -1.64 -15.92
C HIS A 6 -0.17 -0.22 -15.48
N ALA A 7 0.33 0.61 -16.40
CA ALA A 7 0.63 2.03 -16.14
C ALA A 7 -0.63 2.83 -15.74
N LYS A 8 -1.77 2.57 -16.39
CA LYS A 8 -3.03 3.27 -16.09
C LYS A 8 -3.64 2.86 -14.73
N ALA A 9 -3.39 1.63 -14.28
CA ALA A 9 -3.83 1.15 -12.96
C ALA A 9 -2.98 1.67 -11.80
N LEU A 10 -1.74 2.10 -12.04
CA LEU A 10 -0.80 2.53 -11.00
C LEU A 10 -1.28 3.78 -10.24
N VAL A 11 -1.86 4.78 -10.91
CA VAL A 11 -2.34 6.01 -10.26
C VAL A 11 -3.47 5.76 -9.25
N PRO A 12 -4.61 5.12 -9.60
CA PRO A 12 -5.65 4.82 -8.62
C PRO A 12 -5.16 3.86 -7.52
N THR A 13 -4.25 2.96 -7.85
CA THR A 13 -3.65 2.03 -6.87
C THR A 13 -2.78 2.77 -5.85
N THR A 14 -1.89 3.67 -6.28
CA THR A 14 -1.07 4.47 -5.35
C THR A 14 -1.90 5.32 -4.40
N ALA A 15 -3.00 5.92 -4.87
CA ALA A 15 -3.91 6.68 -4.00
C ALA A 15 -4.58 5.79 -2.94
N ALA A 16 -5.06 4.61 -3.32
CA ALA A 16 -5.68 3.66 -2.40
C ALA A 16 -4.68 3.11 -1.36
N LEU A 17 -3.46 2.81 -1.79
CA LEU A 17 -2.39 2.30 -0.93
C LEU A 17 -1.78 3.39 -0.02
N SER A 18 -1.89 4.67 -0.38
CA SER A 18 -1.31 5.79 0.39
C SER A 18 -2.11 6.16 1.65
N HIS A 19 -3.06 5.34 2.11
CA HIS A 19 -3.84 5.67 3.31
C HIS A 19 -2.98 5.53 4.58
N PRO A 20 -2.87 6.57 5.44
CA PRO A 20 -1.96 6.55 6.60
C PRO A 20 -2.18 5.37 7.54
N GLY A 21 -3.45 5.07 7.84
CA GLY A 21 -3.79 3.95 8.71
C GLY A 21 -3.50 2.59 8.10
N LEU A 22 -3.54 2.47 6.76
CA LEU A 22 -3.21 1.23 6.06
C LEU A 22 -1.71 0.98 6.10
N ILE A 23 -0.91 2.01 5.78
CA ILE A 23 0.56 1.97 5.90
C ILE A 23 0.96 1.53 7.30
N ARG A 24 0.37 2.16 8.33
CA ARG A 24 0.69 1.85 9.72
C ARG A 24 0.32 0.42 10.10
N ILE A 25 -0.88 -0.06 9.75
CA ILE A 25 -1.32 -1.42 10.10
C ILE A 25 -0.47 -2.47 9.39
N VAL A 26 -0.20 -2.29 8.10
CA VAL A 26 0.54 -3.28 7.31
C VAL A 26 1.96 -3.42 7.83
N SER A 27 2.69 -2.31 7.98
CA SER A 27 4.07 -2.34 8.47
C SER A 27 4.16 -2.87 9.90
N ASP A 28 3.20 -2.55 10.76
CA ASP A 28 3.22 -3.03 12.14
C ASP A 28 2.96 -4.54 12.25
N ILE A 29 2.11 -5.11 11.38
CA ILE A 29 1.93 -6.57 11.30
C ILE A 29 3.16 -7.24 10.69
N ASP A 30 3.80 -6.62 9.71
CA ASP A 30 5.02 -7.16 9.09
C ASP A 30 6.17 -7.24 10.11
N ASP A 31 6.38 -6.16 10.88
CA ASP A 31 7.44 -6.08 11.89
C ASP A 31 7.19 -6.97 13.11
N ASN A 32 5.94 -7.08 13.57
CA ASN A 32 5.61 -7.65 14.88
C ASN A 32 4.69 -8.88 14.84
N GLY A 33 4.22 -9.26 13.66
CA GLY A 33 3.24 -10.34 13.48
C GLY A 33 1.79 -9.90 13.76
N ALA A 34 0.92 -10.89 13.96
CA ALA A 34 -0.52 -10.69 14.05
C ALA A 34 -0.94 -9.62 15.08
N LEU A 35 -1.80 -8.67 14.67
CA LEU A 35 -2.31 -7.63 15.55
C LEU A 35 -3.60 -8.07 16.25
N GLU A 36 -3.53 -8.25 17.56
CA GLU A 36 -4.70 -8.53 18.37
C GLU A 36 -5.69 -7.36 18.35
N ARG A 37 -6.95 -7.64 18.01
CA ARG A 37 -7.93 -6.56 17.74
C ARG A 37 -8.20 -5.66 18.94
N HIS A 38 -8.09 -6.20 20.15
CA HIS A 38 -8.30 -5.45 21.38
C HIS A 38 -7.10 -4.58 21.78
N LEU A 39 -5.92 -4.82 21.19
CA LEU A 39 -4.70 -4.05 21.45
C LEU A 39 -4.41 -2.97 20.40
N LEU A 40 -5.16 -2.93 19.29
CA LEU A 40 -4.91 -2.02 18.16
C LEU A 40 -4.63 -0.57 18.57
N SER A 41 -5.45 0.02 19.45
CA SER A 41 -5.27 1.42 19.87
C SER A 41 -4.08 1.64 20.81
N ARG A 42 -3.61 0.58 21.46
CA ARG A 42 -2.43 0.63 22.34
C ARG A 42 -1.15 0.50 21.53
N THR A 43 -1.13 -0.38 20.53
CA THR A 43 0.03 -0.63 19.67
C THR A 43 0.20 0.49 18.63
N LEU A 44 -0.89 0.93 18.01
CA LEU A 44 -0.87 1.93 16.95
C LEU A 44 -1.19 3.32 17.48
N THR A 45 -0.27 3.86 18.27
CA THR A 45 -0.34 5.22 18.80
C THR A 45 -0.38 6.24 17.65
N GLY A 46 -1.10 7.35 17.85
CA GLY A 46 -1.27 8.41 16.84
C GLY A 46 -2.50 8.24 15.92
N LEU A 47 -3.19 7.10 15.97
CA LEU A 47 -4.47 6.89 15.28
C LEU A 47 -5.63 6.72 16.26
N SER A 48 -6.73 7.41 16.01
CA SER A 48 -7.97 7.19 16.76
C SER A 48 -8.51 5.79 16.49
N ARG A 49 -9.29 5.25 17.45
CA ARG A 49 -9.98 3.94 17.28
C ARG A 49 -10.83 3.88 16.01
N TRP A 50 -11.45 4.99 15.62
CA TRP A 50 -12.23 5.05 14.39
C TRP A 50 -11.34 4.95 13.14
N GLN A 51 -10.23 5.69 13.10
CA GLN A 51 -9.26 5.59 12.00
C GLN A 51 -8.68 4.17 11.86
N LEU A 52 -8.38 3.51 12.99
CA LEU A 52 -7.91 2.12 12.98
C LEU A 52 -8.96 1.15 12.45
N ARG A 53 -10.23 1.32 12.86
CA ARG A 53 -11.33 0.51 12.33
C ARG A 53 -11.53 0.74 10.84
N GLN A 54 -11.49 2.00 10.41
CA GLN A 54 -11.65 2.36 9.01
C GLN A 54 -10.51 1.80 8.16
N ALA A 55 -9.26 1.96 8.59
CA ALA A 55 -8.10 1.42 7.89
C ALA A 55 -8.12 -0.11 7.83
N SER A 56 -8.53 -0.77 8.92
CA SER A 56 -8.74 -2.23 8.93
C SER A 56 -9.82 -2.66 7.95
N ALA A 57 -10.93 -1.92 7.87
CA ALA A 57 -12.02 -2.21 6.94
C ALA A 57 -11.57 -2.02 5.49
N VAL A 58 -10.85 -0.93 5.19
CA VAL A 58 -10.27 -0.66 3.88
C VAL A 58 -9.28 -1.77 3.48
N GLY A 59 -8.31 -2.10 4.34
CA GLY A 59 -7.34 -3.14 4.02
C GLY A 59 -7.96 -4.53 3.84
N ARG A 60 -9.06 -4.84 4.54
CA ARG A 60 -9.84 -6.06 4.29
C ARG A 60 -10.59 -6.01 2.97
N ALA A 61 -11.22 -4.89 2.64
CA ALA A 61 -11.91 -4.70 1.36
C ALA A 61 -10.93 -4.82 0.19
N LEU A 62 -9.69 -4.33 0.33
CA LEU A 62 -8.64 -4.46 -0.67
C LEU A 62 -7.97 -5.85 -0.69
N GLY A 63 -8.40 -6.80 0.15
CA GLY A 63 -7.80 -8.14 0.24
C GLY A 63 -6.38 -8.19 0.83
N LEU A 64 -5.92 -7.11 1.48
CA LEU A 64 -4.58 -6.99 2.08
C LEU A 64 -4.51 -7.56 3.49
N LEU A 65 -5.66 -7.56 4.18
CA LEU A 65 -5.79 -8.00 5.56
C LEU A 65 -6.87 -9.08 5.67
N LYS A 66 -6.67 -10.04 6.57
CA LYS A 66 -7.70 -11.01 6.96
C LYS A 66 -7.84 -11.09 8.47
N ALA A 67 -9.04 -11.44 8.93
CA ALA A 67 -9.24 -11.79 10.32
C ALA A 67 -8.72 -13.21 10.55
N SER A 68 -8.06 -13.42 11.70
CA SER A 68 -7.59 -14.71 12.16
C SER A 68 -8.05 -14.91 13.61
N THR A 69 -8.18 -16.16 14.03
CA THR A 69 -8.44 -16.54 15.43
C THR A 69 -7.41 -17.58 15.86
N ASP A 70 -6.17 -17.42 15.41
CA ASP A 70 -5.08 -18.30 15.82
C ASP A 70 -4.87 -18.20 17.33
N GLY A 71 -4.70 -19.35 17.99
CA GLY A 71 -4.63 -19.43 19.45
C GLY A 71 -5.88 -18.97 20.21
N GLY A 72 -7.05 -18.84 19.55
CA GLY A 72 -8.29 -18.40 20.18
C GLY A 72 -8.42 -16.89 20.37
N ILE A 73 -7.43 -16.11 19.95
CA ILE A 73 -7.42 -14.65 20.07
C ILE A 73 -7.80 -14.02 18.72
N PRO A 74 -8.86 -13.20 18.66
CA PRO A 74 -9.21 -12.50 17.43
C PRO A 74 -8.13 -11.48 17.04
N SER A 75 -7.50 -11.73 15.91
CA SER A 75 -6.36 -10.98 15.41
C SER A 75 -6.53 -10.60 13.94
N LEU A 76 -5.74 -9.63 13.52
CA LEU A 76 -5.60 -9.15 12.16
C LEU A 76 -4.25 -9.62 11.63
N VAL A 77 -4.24 -10.26 10.47
CA VAL A 77 -3.01 -10.75 9.83
C VAL A 77 -2.97 -10.31 8.38
N LEU A 78 -1.76 -10.27 7.82
CA LEU A 78 -1.56 -10.02 6.40
C LEU A 78 -2.01 -11.22 5.57
N THR A 79 -2.45 -10.91 4.36
CA THR A 79 -2.53 -11.88 3.26
C THR A 79 -1.19 -11.86 2.51
N PRO A 80 -0.93 -12.80 1.57
CA PRO A 80 0.27 -12.73 0.73
C PRO A 80 0.40 -11.38 -0.01
N ALA A 81 -0.72 -10.79 -0.45
CA ALA A 81 -0.72 -9.47 -1.07
C ALA A 81 -0.38 -8.35 -0.07
N GLY A 82 -0.79 -8.49 1.20
CA GLY A 82 -0.44 -7.58 2.29
C GLY A 82 1.04 -7.68 2.69
N GLU A 83 1.60 -8.89 2.75
CA GLU A 83 3.02 -9.14 3.01
C GLU A 83 3.88 -8.52 1.89
N ALA A 84 3.56 -8.78 0.63
CA ALA A 84 4.25 -8.17 -0.50
C ALA A 84 4.11 -6.63 -0.52
N LEU A 85 3.01 -6.08 0.03
CA LEU A 85 2.82 -4.64 0.14
C LEU A 85 3.74 -4.01 1.21
N ALA A 86 4.07 -4.75 2.27
CA ALA A 86 5.02 -4.28 3.28
C ALA A 86 6.39 -3.99 2.65
N GLU A 87 6.86 -4.86 1.75
CA GLU A 87 8.11 -4.64 1.00
C GLU A 87 8.07 -3.36 0.14
N VAL A 88 6.92 -3.05 -0.47
CA VAL A 88 6.71 -1.79 -1.21
C VAL A 88 6.87 -0.59 -0.27
N TYR A 89 6.23 -0.62 0.91
CA TYR A 89 6.32 0.47 1.88
C TYR A 89 7.74 0.64 2.43
N ASP A 90 8.41 -0.46 2.73
CA ASP A 90 9.78 -0.43 3.22
C ASP A 90 10.76 0.12 2.18
N THR A 91 10.62 -0.30 0.93
CA THR A 91 11.44 0.21 -0.18
C THR A 91 11.17 1.69 -0.40
N ALA A 92 9.91 2.13 -0.35
CA ALA A 92 9.53 3.54 -0.48
C ALA A 92 10.08 4.40 0.67
N ALA A 93 9.98 3.92 1.92
CA ALA A 93 10.50 4.61 3.08
C ALA A 93 12.03 4.68 3.06
N ARG A 94 12.70 3.57 2.71
CA ARG A 94 14.17 3.50 2.59
C ARG A 94 14.68 4.50 1.55
N TRP A 95 14.09 4.51 0.35
CA TRP A 95 14.41 5.50 -0.68
C TRP A 95 14.22 6.92 -0.16
N ALA A 96 13.09 7.21 0.48
CA ALA A 96 12.80 8.52 1.04
C ALA A 96 13.81 8.94 2.11
N ARG A 97 14.33 8.00 2.93
CA ARG A 97 15.41 8.31 3.88
C ARG A 97 16.71 8.66 3.20
N THR A 98 17.10 7.92 2.18
CA THR A 98 18.33 8.17 1.42
C THR A 98 18.29 9.53 0.70
N HIS A 99 17.12 9.96 0.25
CA HIS A 99 16.94 11.19 -0.53
C HIS A 99 16.38 12.36 0.29
N HIS A 100 16.30 12.22 1.62
CA HIS A 100 15.80 13.26 2.52
C HIS A 100 14.40 13.77 2.15
N HIS A 101 13.57 12.89 1.59
CA HIS A 101 12.25 13.21 1.04
C HIS A 101 11.12 12.82 2.02
N PRO A 102 10.07 13.64 2.20
CA PRO A 102 9.97 15.04 1.76
C PRO A 102 10.84 15.98 2.63
N SER A 103 11.27 15.51 3.81
CA SER A 103 12.28 16.14 4.66
C SER A 103 12.97 15.11 5.54
N ASP A 104 14.12 15.47 6.12
CA ASP A 104 14.91 14.61 7.01
C ASP A 104 14.19 14.16 8.27
N VAL A 105 13.27 14.98 8.77
CA VAL A 105 12.55 14.75 10.03
C VAL A 105 11.20 14.07 9.83
N SER A 106 10.84 13.76 8.58
CA SER A 106 9.57 13.10 8.27
C SER A 106 9.51 11.71 8.90
N ASP A 107 8.36 11.33 9.45
CA ASP A 107 8.13 9.98 9.96
C ASP A 107 8.00 8.95 8.83
N PHE A 108 7.93 7.67 9.20
CA PHE A 108 7.81 6.58 8.23
C PHE A 108 6.59 6.72 7.32
N VAL A 109 5.42 7.00 7.90
CA VAL A 109 4.15 7.09 7.16
C VAL A 109 4.21 8.22 6.13
N THR A 110 4.68 9.40 6.54
CA THR A 110 4.83 10.57 5.67
C THR A 110 5.79 10.28 4.52
N ARG A 111 6.92 9.61 4.80
CA ARG A 111 7.89 9.19 3.77
C ARG A 111 7.26 8.25 2.73
N VAL A 112 6.52 7.23 3.18
CA VAL A 112 5.84 6.29 2.29
C VAL A 112 4.81 7.02 1.42
N GLN A 113 3.93 7.84 2.03
CA GLN A 113 2.90 8.57 1.29
C GLN A 113 3.48 9.51 0.24
N ALA A 114 4.54 10.25 0.59
CA ALA A 114 5.18 11.18 -0.33
C ALA A 114 5.81 10.44 -1.52
N THR A 115 6.53 9.34 -1.28
CA THR A 115 7.12 8.52 -2.34
C THR A 115 6.06 7.90 -3.25
N LEU A 116 4.97 7.35 -2.70
CA LEU A 116 3.88 6.77 -3.51
C LEU A 116 3.17 7.84 -4.35
N THR A 117 2.97 9.04 -3.80
CA THR A 117 2.41 10.19 -4.53
C THR A 117 3.31 10.62 -5.69
N LEU A 118 4.63 10.61 -5.47
CA LEU A 118 5.63 10.91 -6.50
C LEU A 118 5.61 9.86 -7.62
N LEU A 119 5.52 8.57 -7.29
CA LEU A 119 5.41 7.48 -8.25
C LEU A 119 4.12 7.57 -9.09
N GLY A 120 2.99 7.91 -8.47
CA GLY A 120 1.72 8.15 -9.16
C GLY A 120 1.81 9.33 -10.13
N SER A 121 2.44 10.42 -9.71
CA SER A 121 2.60 11.65 -10.52
C SER A 121 3.52 11.43 -11.74
N THR A 122 4.60 10.66 -11.57
CA THR A 122 5.55 10.33 -12.65
C THR A 122 4.91 9.45 -13.72
N THR A 123 3.92 8.64 -13.33
CA THR A 123 3.22 7.72 -14.26
C THR A 123 2.12 8.42 -15.07
N ALA A 124 1.54 9.49 -14.55
CA ALA A 124 0.48 10.26 -15.23
C ALA A 124 0.98 11.19 -16.35
N GLY A 125 2.29 11.28 -16.59
CA GLY A 125 2.87 12.17 -17.61
C GLY A 125 2.74 13.66 -17.29
N SER A 126 2.51 14.01 -16.01
CA SER A 126 2.36 15.39 -15.59
C SER A 126 3.72 16.11 -15.61
N ASN A 127 4.00 16.82 -16.70
CA ASN A 127 5.15 17.73 -16.89
C ASN A 127 5.05 19.02 -16.03
N GLY A 128 4.61 18.92 -14.78
CA GLY A 128 4.44 20.05 -13.88
C GLY A 128 5.59 20.16 -12.90
N HIS A 129 6.65 20.87 -13.30
CA HIS A 129 7.75 21.41 -12.46
C HIS A 129 8.08 20.58 -11.20
N VAL A 130 8.30 19.28 -11.37
CA VAL A 130 8.94 18.47 -10.33
C VAL A 130 10.39 18.90 -10.37
N LEU A 131 10.86 19.53 -9.28
CA LEU A 131 12.28 19.78 -9.03
C LEU A 131 13.07 18.57 -9.52
N GLU A 132 14.19 18.81 -10.20
CA GLU A 132 15.13 17.88 -10.82
C GLU A 132 15.48 16.71 -9.88
N PHE A 133 14.52 15.81 -9.68
CA PHE A 133 14.64 14.60 -8.90
C PHE A 133 15.32 13.63 -9.85
N ASP A 134 16.35 12.96 -9.34
CA ASP A 134 16.92 11.85 -10.04
C ASP A 134 15.86 10.74 -10.14
N PHE A 135 15.07 10.76 -11.22
CA PHE A 135 14.03 9.77 -11.47
C PHE A 135 14.63 8.38 -11.68
N GLU A 136 15.93 8.28 -11.98
CA GLU A 136 16.66 7.01 -12.01
C GLU A 136 16.75 6.41 -10.60
N SER A 137 16.95 7.24 -9.57
CA SER A 137 16.96 6.80 -8.18
C SER A 137 15.64 6.16 -7.72
N LEU A 138 14.51 6.51 -8.35
CA LEU A 138 13.19 5.93 -8.08
C LEU A 138 13.01 4.52 -8.66
N HIS A 139 14.00 3.99 -9.39
CA HIS A 139 13.92 2.68 -10.02
C HIS A 139 13.57 1.57 -9.02
N GLY A 140 14.18 1.57 -7.83
CA GLY A 140 13.88 0.58 -6.78
C GLY A 140 12.40 0.58 -6.37
N PRO A 141 11.88 1.69 -5.80
CA PRO A 141 10.46 1.81 -5.44
C PRO A 141 9.51 1.52 -6.61
N ARG A 142 9.84 1.99 -7.82
CA ARG A 142 9.02 1.76 -9.02
C ARG A 142 8.96 0.28 -9.40
N THR A 143 10.09 -0.43 -9.35
CA THR A 143 10.18 -1.84 -9.72
C THR A 143 9.39 -2.71 -8.74
N VAL A 144 9.54 -2.49 -7.43
CA VAL A 144 8.82 -3.27 -6.41
C VAL A 144 7.31 -3.00 -6.51
N LEU A 145 6.89 -1.74 -6.66
CA LEU A 145 5.48 -1.40 -6.86
C LEU A 145 4.92 -2.01 -8.15
N ALA A 146 5.68 -1.99 -9.25
CA ALA A 146 5.25 -2.57 -10.52
C ALA A 146 5.13 -4.11 -10.45
N SER A 147 6.01 -4.79 -9.69
CA SER A 147 5.87 -6.22 -9.42
C SER A 147 4.61 -6.50 -8.61
N TRP A 148 4.41 -5.74 -7.52
CA TRP A 148 3.23 -5.88 -6.68
C TRP A 148 1.92 -5.69 -7.45
N VAL A 149 1.85 -4.66 -8.30
CA VAL A 149 0.66 -4.40 -9.15
C VAL A 149 0.46 -5.52 -10.18
N ARG A 150 1.53 -6.12 -10.70
CA ARG A 150 1.42 -7.25 -11.63
C ARG A 150 0.82 -8.48 -10.95
N ASP A 151 1.28 -8.77 -9.74
CA ASP A 151 0.95 -10.02 -9.05
C ASP A 151 -0.35 -9.93 -8.25
N HIS A 152 -0.73 -8.73 -7.79
CA HIS A 152 -1.88 -8.51 -6.90
C HIS A 152 -2.85 -7.41 -7.36
N GLY A 153 -2.47 -6.61 -8.36
CA GLY A 153 -3.26 -5.47 -8.81
C GLY A 153 -4.61 -5.85 -9.43
N ALA A 154 -4.71 -7.00 -10.09
CA ALA A 154 -5.99 -7.49 -10.64
C ALA A 154 -7.04 -7.71 -9.53
N THR A 155 -6.64 -8.35 -8.43
CA THR A 155 -7.50 -8.54 -7.25
C THR A 155 -7.89 -7.20 -6.64
N LEU A 156 -6.95 -6.27 -6.52
CA LEU A 156 -7.23 -4.93 -6.00
C LEU A 156 -8.23 -4.17 -6.89
N ILE A 157 -8.09 -4.23 -8.22
CA ILE A 157 -9.02 -3.60 -9.16
C ILE A 157 -10.41 -4.23 -9.08
N ALA A 158 -10.50 -5.56 -9.00
CA ALA A 158 -11.77 -6.27 -8.83
C ALA A 158 -12.49 -5.82 -7.54
N GLN A 159 -11.75 -5.73 -6.43
CA GLN A 159 -12.28 -5.24 -5.14
C GLN A 159 -12.69 -3.76 -5.18
N LEU A 160 -11.96 -2.92 -5.92
CA LEU A 160 -12.29 -1.50 -6.06
C LEU A 160 -13.47 -1.23 -6.99
N THR A 161 -13.65 -2.06 -8.02
CA THR A 161 -14.70 -1.90 -9.04
C THR A 161 -15.97 -2.69 -8.73
N GLY A 162 -15.92 -3.61 -7.75
CA GLY A 162 -17.03 -4.50 -7.42
C GLY A 162 -17.31 -5.57 -8.47
N VAL A 163 -16.43 -5.72 -9.47
CA VAL A 163 -16.55 -6.75 -10.52
C VAL A 163 -16.03 -8.06 -9.93
N SER A 164 -16.94 -9.00 -9.66
CA SER A 164 -16.59 -10.34 -9.21
C SER A 164 -15.82 -11.09 -10.29
N GLN A 165 -14.82 -11.88 -9.88
CA GLN A 165 -13.98 -12.70 -10.75
C GLN A 165 -14.81 -13.64 -11.66
N ASP A 166 -16.00 -14.03 -11.20
CA ASP A 166 -16.97 -14.88 -11.94
C ASP A 166 -17.58 -14.20 -13.18
N GLU A 167 -17.67 -12.86 -13.24
CA GLU A 167 -18.18 -12.16 -14.43
C GLU A 167 -17.12 -12.06 -15.54
N MET A 168 -15.83 -12.13 -15.21
CA MET A 168 -14.75 -12.12 -16.20
C MET A 168 -14.53 -13.49 -16.85
N GLU A 169 -14.82 -14.59 -16.16
CA GLU A 169 -14.65 -15.94 -16.71
C GLU A 169 -15.81 -16.35 -17.65
N LEU A 170 -16.97 -15.68 -17.56
CA LEU A 170 -18.13 -15.89 -18.45
C LEU A 170 -18.09 -15.06 -19.75
N ALA A 171 -17.09 -14.19 -19.92
CA ALA A 171 -16.98 -13.28 -21.06
C ALA A 171 -15.80 -13.59 -22.00
N ALA A 172 -15.05 -14.68 -21.78
CA ALA A 172 -13.94 -15.16 -22.61
C ALA A 172 -14.31 -16.44 -23.36
#